data_AF-A0A316NKD2-F1
#
_entry.id   AF-A0A316NKD2-F1
#
_cell.length_a   1.000
_cell.length_b   1.000
_cell.length_c   1.000
_cell.angle_alpha   90.00
_cell.angle_beta   90.00
_cell.angle_gamma   90.00
#
_symmetry.space_group_name_H-M   'P 1'
#
loop_
_entity.id
_entity.type
_entity.pdbx_description
1 polymer ?
#
loop_
_entity_poly.entity_id
_entity_poly.type
_entity_poly.pdbx_seq_one_letter_code
_entity_poly.pdbx_strand_id
1 'polypeptide(L)'
;MSTYNEKIREYIEENTVVLATNDWGYKVHACKLLDKATGKMAYAFYVQSPEGELSDREVVKRSKIIGKKAFDWLFDYDGDFCRDDITKVKSNFMQKEKDLKVMQSSSRVHFDMVYKDLCEYVEDNQIGDIISIKDNYCNIAATEFKNVIERIECDYKPLEVKKKLKELGLLRVNAGRAYDYNLTDEDGNQYKVISFMYMRSEEENAYVNG
;
A
#
# COMPACT_ATOMS: atom_id res chain seq x y z
N MET A 1 10.36 2.60 18.16
CA MET A 1 9.47 1.47 17.85
C MET A 1 9.44 1.34 16.33
N SER A 2 10.04 0.29 15.74
CA SER A 2 10.12 0.11 14.28
C SER A 2 9.41 -1.19 13.87
N THR A 3 8.11 -1.29 14.13
CA THR A 3 7.31 -2.51 13.93
C THR A 3 6.59 -2.57 12.58
N TYR A 4 6.63 -1.51 11.77
CA TYR A 4 5.87 -1.43 10.51
C TYR A 4 6.68 -1.91 9.29
N ASN A 5 7.86 -1.35 9.06
CA ASN A 5 8.78 -1.81 8.01
C ASN A 5 9.20 -3.27 8.23
N GLU A 6 9.31 -3.69 9.49
CA GLU A 6 9.58 -5.08 9.87
C GLU A 6 8.44 -6.01 9.46
N LYS A 7 7.17 -5.62 9.64
CA LYS A 7 6.01 -6.42 9.21
C LYS A 7 5.86 -6.50 7.68
N ILE A 8 6.16 -5.41 6.95
CA ILE A 8 6.19 -5.46 5.48
C ILE A 8 7.29 -6.40 5.01
N ARG A 9 8.48 -6.29 5.61
CA ARG A 9 9.60 -7.17 5.31
C ARG A 9 9.24 -8.63 5.57
N GLU A 10 8.71 -8.95 6.76
CA GLU A 10 8.23 -10.30 7.11
C GLU A 10 7.18 -10.78 6.12
N TYR A 11 6.19 -9.95 5.77
CA TYR A 11 5.15 -10.31 4.80
C TYR A 11 5.74 -10.63 3.42
N ILE A 12 6.65 -9.80 2.91
CA ILE A 12 7.29 -10.03 1.62
C ILE A 12 8.17 -11.28 1.67
N GLU A 13 8.99 -11.47 2.70
CA GLU A 13 9.82 -12.66 2.88
C GLU A 13 8.98 -13.95 3.00
N GLU A 14 7.83 -13.88 3.67
CA GLU A 14 6.87 -14.98 3.79
C GLU A 14 6.06 -15.25 2.52
N ASN A 15 5.95 -14.30 1.60
CA ASN A 15 5.08 -14.41 0.41
C ASN A 15 5.82 -14.35 -0.93
N THR A 16 7.13 -14.26 -0.91
CA THR A 16 7.98 -14.26 -2.11
C THR A 16 9.03 -15.38 -2.06
N VAL A 17 9.78 -15.50 -3.14
CA VAL A 17 10.93 -16.40 -3.29
C VAL A 17 12.12 -15.57 -3.73
N VAL A 18 13.26 -15.73 -3.04
CA VAL A 18 14.53 -15.13 -3.49
C VAL A 18 15.01 -15.83 -4.76
N LEU A 19 15.11 -15.06 -5.83
CA LEU A 19 15.64 -15.50 -7.10
C LEU A 19 17.16 -15.47 -7.10
N ALA A 20 17.78 -14.38 -6.66
CA ALA A 20 19.23 -14.26 -6.59
C ALA A 20 19.63 -13.27 -5.49
N THR A 21 20.88 -13.39 -5.05
CA THR A 21 21.59 -12.42 -4.23
C THR A 21 22.83 -11.99 -5.02
N ASN A 22 23.08 -10.70 -5.18
CA ASN A 22 24.29 -10.21 -5.83
C ASN A 22 25.48 -10.15 -4.84
N ASP A 23 26.67 -9.81 -5.34
CA ASP A 23 27.90 -9.77 -4.54
C ASP A 23 27.88 -8.68 -3.47
N TRP A 24 27.04 -7.65 -3.65
CA TRP A 24 26.80 -6.56 -2.71
C TRP A 24 25.77 -6.89 -1.63
N GLY A 25 25.17 -8.10 -1.66
CA GLY A 25 24.20 -8.56 -0.65
C GLY A 25 22.74 -8.19 -0.94
N TYR A 26 22.45 -7.55 -2.07
CA TYR A 26 21.09 -7.24 -2.49
C TYR A 26 20.37 -8.51 -2.95
N LYS A 27 19.13 -8.69 -2.50
CA LYS A 27 18.30 -9.86 -2.83
C LYS A 27 17.17 -9.46 -3.76
N VAL A 28 16.98 -10.23 -4.84
CA VAL A 28 15.83 -10.07 -5.74
C VAL A 28 14.77 -11.10 -5.37
N HIS A 29 13.64 -10.63 -4.86
CA HIS A 29 12.47 -11.43 -4.50
C HIS A 29 11.47 -11.47 -5.64
N ALA A 30 10.72 -12.56 -5.77
CA ALA A 30 9.65 -12.68 -6.75
C ALA A 30 8.42 -13.46 -6.24
N CYS A 31 7.25 -13.09 -6.76
CA CYS A 31 6.00 -13.82 -6.58
C CYS A 31 5.11 -13.73 -7.83
N LYS A 32 4.08 -14.57 -7.90
CA LYS A 32 3.00 -14.43 -8.88
C LYS A 32 1.95 -13.48 -8.34
N LEU A 33 1.45 -12.59 -9.20
CA LEU A 33 0.34 -11.69 -8.91
C LEU A 33 -0.89 -12.12 -9.72
N LEU A 34 -1.93 -12.60 -9.04
CA LEU A 34 -3.22 -12.91 -9.66
C LEU A 34 -4.15 -11.71 -9.61
N ASP A 35 -4.46 -11.10 -10.76
CA ASP A 35 -5.52 -10.10 -10.88
C ASP A 35 -6.89 -10.79 -10.74
N LYS A 36 -7.63 -10.45 -9.68
CA LYS A 36 -8.96 -10.99 -9.42
C LYS A 36 -10.02 -10.56 -10.43
N ALA A 37 -9.90 -9.35 -10.98
CA ALA A 37 -10.89 -8.80 -11.90
C ALA A 37 -10.78 -9.47 -13.27
N THR A 38 -9.55 -9.74 -13.72
CA THR A 38 -9.32 -10.30 -15.06
C THR A 38 -8.91 -11.78 -15.06
N GLY A 39 -8.61 -12.36 -13.89
CA GLY A 39 -8.06 -13.71 -13.76
C GLY A 39 -6.63 -13.85 -14.30
N LYS A 40 -6.00 -12.75 -14.73
CA LYS A 40 -4.68 -12.78 -15.37
C LYS A 40 -3.56 -12.82 -14.34
N MET A 41 -2.48 -13.50 -14.72
CA MET A 41 -1.28 -13.63 -13.90
C MET A 41 -0.19 -12.67 -14.39
N ALA A 42 0.39 -11.93 -13.47
CA ALA A 42 1.63 -11.17 -13.62
C ALA A 42 2.66 -11.67 -12.58
N TYR A 43 3.84 -11.06 -12.56
CA TYR A 43 4.88 -11.34 -11.57
C TYR A 43 5.30 -10.03 -10.93
N ALA A 44 5.45 -10.02 -9.60
CA ALA A 44 6.05 -8.91 -8.90
C ALA A 44 7.48 -9.25 -8.49
N PHE A 45 8.33 -8.24 -8.55
CA PHE A 45 9.72 -8.30 -8.11
C PHE A 45 9.99 -7.21 -7.08
N TYR A 46 10.82 -7.53 -6.09
CA TYR A 46 11.29 -6.58 -5.08
C TYR A 46 12.80 -6.72 -4.96
N VAL A 47 13.49 -5.61 -4.73
CA VAL A 47 14.91 -5.56 -4.40
C VAL A 47 15.04 -5.25 -2.92
N GLN A 48 15.71 -6.13 -2.17
CA GLN A 48 16.02 -5.92 -0.76
C GLN A 48 17.48 -5.54 -0.62
N SER A 49 17.78 -4.44 0.07
CA SER A 49 19.15 -4.03 0.40
C SER A 49 19.78 -4.96 1.46
N PRO A 50 21.11 -4.92 1.63
CA PRO A 50 21.80 -5.64 2.71
C PRO A 50 21.31 -5.26 4.11
N GLU A 51 20.89 -4.00 4.28
CA GLU A 51 20.31 -3.44 5.51
C GLU A 51 18.86 -3.91 5.73
N GLY A 52 18.25 -4.53 4.72
CA GLY A 52 16.92 -5.11 4.78
C GLY A 52 15.80 -4.18 4.32
N GLU A 53 16.12 -3.03 3.74
CA GLU A 53 15.14 -2.12 3.11
C GLU A 53 14.62 -2.74 1.82
N LEU A 54 13.33 -2.59 1.53
CA LEU A 54 12.67 -3.13 0.35
C LEU A 54 12.30 -2.02 -0.63
N SER A 55 12.55 -2.27 -1.91
CA SER A 55 12.10 -1.40 -2.99
C SER A 55 10.58 -1.44 -3.16
N ASP A 56 10.08 -0.47 -3.93
CA ASP A 56 8.79 -0.60 -4.58
C ASP A 56 8.73 -1.86 -5.47
N ARG A 57 7.52 -2.36 -5.70
CA ARG A 57 7.30 -3.55 -6.52
C ARG A 57 7.40 -3.22 -8.01
N GLU A 58 8.17 -4.02 -8.74
CA GLU A 58 8.19 -3.99 -10.20
C GLU A 58 7.28 -5.10 -10.75
N VAL A 59 6.25 -4.75 -11.54
CA VAL A 59 5.24 -5.70 -12.04
C VAL A 59 5.45 -6.00 -13.52
N VAL A 60 5.80 -7.26 -13.82
CA VAL A 60 6.14 -7.68 -15.18
C VAL A 60 5.23 -8.81 -15.66
N LYS A 61 4.73 -8.69 -16.91
CA LYS A 61 3.99 -9.76 -17.57
C LYS A 61 4.94 -10.89 -17.98
N ARG A 62 4.49 -12.14 -17.93
CA ARG A 62 5.28 -13.33 -18.33
C ARG A 62 6.00 -13.16 -19.67
N SER A 63 5.30 -12.64 -20.67
CA SER A 63 5.83 -12.46 -22.02
C SER A 63 7.02 -11.49 -22.08
N LYS A 64 7.08 -10.49 -21.18
CA LYS A 64 8.21 -9.56 -21.09
C LYS A 64 9.42 -10.18 -20.39
N ILE A 65 9.21 -11.15 -19.49
CA ILE A 65 10.29 -11.82 -18.74
C ILE A 65 11.15 -12.73 -19.63
N ILE A 66 10.55 -13.30 -20.68
CA ILE A 66 11.27 -14.15 -21.64
C ILE A 66 12.19 -13.30 -22.56
N GLY A 67 11.88 -12.01 -22.71
CA GLY A 67 12.61 -11.07 -23.55
C GLY A 67 14.06 -10.83 -23.12
N LYS A 68 14.87 -10.26 -24.03
CA LYS A 68 16.28 -9.94 -23.77
C LYS A 68 16.47 -8.87 -22.68
N LYS A 69 15.49 -7.99 -22.51
CA LYS A 69 15.54 -6.82 -21.60
C LYS A 69 14.67 -6.97 -20.33
N ALA A 70 14.36 -8.20 -19.95
CA ALA A 70 13.37 -8.51 -18.91
C ALA A 70 13.66 -7.89 -17.52
N PHE A 71 14.93 -7.66 -17.24
CA PHE A 71 15.43 -7.24 -15.93
C PHE A 71 16.43 -6.09 -16.04
N ASP A 72 16.45 -5.37 -17.17
CA ASP A 72 17.38 -4.24 -17.36
C ASP A 72 17.12 -3.12 -16.34
N TRP A 73 15.90 -3.02 -15.81
CA TRP A 73 15.55 -2.11 -14.72
C TRP A 73 16.35 -2.33 -13.43
N LEU A 74 16.98 -3.50 -13.25
CA LEU A 74 17.88 -3.73 -12.11
C LEU A 74 19.14 -2.84 -12.17
N PHE A 75 19.54 -2.38 -13.37
CA PHE A 75 20.66 -1.45 -13.52
C PHE A 75 20.38 -0.08 -12.90
N ASP A 76 19.11 0.26 -12.67
CA ASP A 76 18.70 1.56 -12.14
C ASP A 76 18.72 1.59 -10.59
N TYR A 77 19.04 0.47 -9.93
CA TYR A 77 19.12 0.37 -8.47
C TYR A 77 20.55 0.55 -7.95
N ASP A 78 20.69 1.12 -6.74
CA ASP A 78 21.96 1.38 -6.03
C ASP A 78 22.77 0.13 -5.61
N GLY A 79 22.45 -1.05 -6.18
CA GLY A 79 23.10 -2.32 -5.91
C GLY A 79 24.16 -2.74 -6.93
N ASP A 80 24.50 -1.89 -7.90
CA ASP A 80 25.49 -2.15 -8.96
C ASP A 80 25.27 -3.52 -9.64
N PHE A 81 24.01 -3.82 -9.98
CA PHE A 81 23.66 -5.06 -10.65
C PHE A 81 24.37 -5.16 -11.99
N CYS A 82 25.06 -6.28 -12.24
CA CYS A 82 25.73 -6.51 -13.51
C CYS A 82 24.92 -7.45 -14.42
N ARG A 83 25.41 -7.65 -15.65
CA ARG A 83 24.78 -8.57 -16.62
C ARG A 83 24.72 -10.01 -16.11
N ASP A 84 25.71 -10.44 -15.33
CA ASP A 84 25.73 -11.79 -14.77
C ASP A 84 24.65 -11.95 -13.71
N ASP A 85 24.38 -10.91 -12.91
CA ASP A 85 23.28 -10.93 -11.93
C ASP A 85 21.92 -10.99 -12.61
N ILE A 86 21.71 -10.21 -13.68
CA ILE A 86 20.51 -10.31 -14.52
C ILE A 86 20.34 -11.72 -15.08
N THR A 87 21.44 -12.33 -15.53
CA THR A 87 21.45 -13.70 -16.08
C THR A 87 21.08 -14.72 -15.00
N LYS A 88 21.62 -14.57 -13.78
CA LYS A 88 21.27 -15.40 -12.60
C LYS A 88 19.79 -15.25 -12.24
N VAL A 89 19.29 -14.01 -12.11
CA VAL A 89 17.87 -13.73 -11.79
C VAL A 89 16.96 -14.37 -12.84
N LYS A 90 17.26 -14.20 -14.13
CA LYS A 90 16.47 -14.77 -15.21
C LYS A 90 16.49 -16.30 -15.21
N SER A 91 17.66 -16.91 -15.04
CA SER A 91 17.78 -18.37 -14.95
C SER A 91 16.99 -18.93 -13.77
N ASN A 92 17.16 -18.33 -12.59
CA ASN A 92 16.51 -18.76 -11.37
C ASN A 92 14.99 -18.52 -11.42
N PHE A 93 14.53 -17.45 -12.05
CA PHE A 93 13.11 -17.25 -12.35
C PHE A 93 12.56 -18.42 -13.15
N MET A 94 13.19 -18.78 -14.28
CA MET A 94 12.69 -19.86 -15.14
C MET A 94 12.64 -21.22 -14.43
N GLN A 95 13.59 -21.48 -13.52
CA GLN A 95 13.62 -22.71 -12.74
C GLN A 95 12.56 -22.73 -11.63
N LYS A 96 12.43 -21.62 -10.88
CA LYS A 96 11.57 -21.52 -9.70
C LYS A 96 10.16 -21.03 -10.00
N GLU A 97 9.85 -20.70 -11.25
CA GLU A 97 8.60 -20.06 -11.65
C GLU A 97 7.36 -20.80 -11.14
N LYS A 98 7.37 -22.14 -11.21
CA LYS A 98 6.25 -22.97 -10.76
C LYS A 98 6.05 -22.89 -9.25
N ASP A 99 7.14 -22.72 -8.51
CA ASP A 99 7.18 -22.69 -7.05
C ASP A 99 6.95 -21.29 -6.46
N LEU A 100 6.91 -20.26 -7.33
CA LEU A 100 6.56 -18.91 -6.89
C LEU A 100 5.17 -18.90 -6.26
N LYS A 101 5.10 -18.35 -5.05
CA LYS A 101 3.88 -18.13 -4.29
C LYS A 101 2.93 -17.22 -5.07
N VAL A 102 1.65 -17.53 -5.02
CA VAL A 102 0.59 -16.72 -5.64
C VAL A 102 0.09 -15.73 -4.62
N MET A 103 0.51 -14.49 -4.78
CA MET A 103 -0.10 -13.35 -4.13
C MET A 103 -1.30 -12.92 -4.96
N GLN A 104 -2.39 -12.61 -4.28
CA GLN A 104 -3.48 -11.93 -4.97
C GLN A 104 -2.98 -10.53 -5.30
N SER A 105 -3.03 -10.18 -6.59
CA SER A 105 -2.87 -8.81 -7.02
C SER A 105 -4.02 -8.02 -6.40
N SER A 106 -3.79 -7.45 -5.23
CA SER A 106 -4.17 -6.06 -5.10
C SER A 106 -3.09 -5.30 -5.83
N SER A 107 -3.29 -5.10 -7.14
CA SER A 107 -2.63 -4.04 -7.93
C SER A 107 -2.80 -2.67 -7.27
N ARG A 108 -3.66 -2.61 -6.26
CA ARG A 108 -3.86 -1.50 -5.37
C ARG A 108 -2.57 -1.10 -4.68
N VAL A 109 -2.32 0.21 -4.71
CA VAL A 109 -1.55 0.95 -3.72
C VAL A 109 -1.75 0.32 -2.34
N HIS A 110 -0.67 0.16 -1.59
CA HIS A 110 -0.72 -0.33 -0.22
C HIS A 110 -1.74 0.51 0.58
N PHE A 111 -2.64 -0.12 1.34
CA PHE A 111 -3.79 0.61 1.93
C PHE A 111 -3.34 1.71 2.90
N ASP A 112 -2.16 1.56 3.49
CA ASP A 112 -1.43 2.57 4.26
C ASP A 112 -1.11 3.84 3.46
N MET A 113 -0.62 3.75 2.23
CA MET A 113 -0.46 4.91 1.35
C MET A 113 -1.82 5.56 1.08
N VAL A 114 -2.86 4.77 0.77
CA VAL A 114 -4.23 5.31 0.60
C VAL A 114 -4.75 5.98 1.87
N TYR A 115 -4.44 5.43 3.04
CA TYR A 115 -4.79 5.99 4.33
C TYR A 115 -4.03 7.28 4.62
N LYS A 116 -2.74 7.35 4.28
CA LYS A 116 -1.91 8.55 4.38
C LYS A 116 -2.45 9.65 3.47
N ASP A 117 -2.69 9.35 2.19
CA ASP A 117 -3.26 10.29 1.23
C ASP A 117 -4.65 10.78 1.67
N LEU A 118 -5.45 9.91 2.29
CA LEU A 118 -6.73 10.29 2.90
C LEU A 118 -6.57 11.28 4.06
N CYS A 119 -5.61 11.05 4.95
CA CYS A 119 -5.32 11.95 6.06
C CYS A 119 -4.82 13.31 5.55
N GLU A 120 -3.85 13.31 4.64
CA GLU A 120 -3.29 14.52 4.01
C GLU A 120 -4.37 15.29 3.25
N TYR A 121 -5.20 14.60 2.45
CA TYR A 121 -6.31 15.26 1.75
C TYR A 121 -7.28 15.94 2.72
N VAL A 122 -7.65 15.29 3.83
CA VAL A 122 -8.54 15.89 4.83
C VAL A 122 -7.89 17.09 5.51
N GLU A 123 -6.59 17.02 5.80
CA GLU A 123 -5.81 18.10 6.39
C GLU A 123 -5.76 19.34 5.48
N ASP A 124 -5.50 19.14 4.19
CA ASP A 124 -5.38 20.20 3.18
C ASP A 124 -6.72 20.78 2.71
N ASN A 125 -7.82 20.03 2.88
CA ASN A 125 -9.13 20.37 2.30
C ASN A 125 -10.24 20.50 3.35
N GLN A 126 -9.93 21.00 4.55
CA GLN A 126 -10.94 21.22 5.59
C GLN A 126 -12.00 22.25 5.13
N ILE A 127 -13.25 21.82 5.08
CA ILE A 127 -14.43 22.59 4.69
C ILE A 127 -15.56 22.26 5.67
N GLY A 128 -15.62 22.98 6.79
CA GLY A 128 -16.71 22.91 7.78
C GLY A 128 -17.19 21.48 8.07
N ASP A 129 -18.49 21.23 7.91
CA ASP A 129 -19.10 19.92 8.15
C ASP A 129 -18.98 18.93 6.98
N ILE A 130 -18.32 19.33 5.89
CA ILE A 130 -18.10 18.47 4.71
C ILE A 130 -16.81 17.66 4.87
N ILE A 131 -15.72 18.33 5.23
CA ILE A 131 -14.41 17.71 5.47
C ILE A 131 -13.81 18.40 6.70
N SER A 132 -13.51 17.66 7.77
CA SER A 132 -12.94 18.26 8.99
C SER A 132 -12.15 17.27 9.83
N ILE A 133 -11.28 17.80 10.68
CA ILE A 133 -10.63 17.05 11.75
C ILE A 133 -11.29 17.43 13.08
N LYS A 134 -11.86 16.45 13.77
CA LYS A 134 -12.50 16.63 15.11
C LYS A 134 -12.17 15.42 15.98
N ASP A 135 -11.80 15.65 17.24
CA ASP A 135 -11.50 14.62 18.25
C ASP A 135 -10.45 13.57 17.81
N ASN A 136 -9.41 13.96 17.07
CA ASN A 136 -8.43 13.06 16.44
C ASN A 136 -9.03 12.10 15.39
N TYR A 137 -10.12 12.49 14.74
CA TYR A 137 -10.67 11.80 13.59
C TYR A 137 -10.74 12.74 12.39
N CYS A 138 -10.32 12.23 11.23
CA CYS A 138 -10.68 12.75 9.93
C CYS A 138 -12.14 12.41 9.64
N ASN A 139 -12.94 13.42 9.29
CA ASN A 139 -14.35 13.29 9.02
C ASN A 139 -14.64 13.77 7.60
N ILE A 140 -15.24 12.91 6.80
CA ILE A 140 -15.71 13.25 5.45
C ILE A 140 -17.20 12.97 5.40
N ALA A 141 -18.00 13.95 4.98
CA ALA A 141 -19.43 13.78 4.76
C ALA A 141 -19.69 12.54 3.90
N ALA A 142 -20.66 11.72 4.31
CA ALA A 142 -20.91 10.43 3.64
C ALA A 142 -21.27 10.60 2.15
N THR A 143 -21.85 11.74 1.78
CA THR A 143 -22.16 12.16 0.40
C THR A 143 -20.93 12.54 -0.41
N GLU A 144 -19.88 13.06 0.25
CA GLU A 144 -18.66 13.54 -0.41
C GLU A 144 -17.57 12.46 -0.48
N PHE A 145 -17.67 11.43 0.36
CA PHE A 145 -16.64 10.38 0.44
C PHE A 145 -16.29 9.74 -0.91
N LYS A 146 -17.26 9.54 -1.80
CA LYS A 146 -16.99 9.02 -3.14
C LYS A 146 -16.08 9.97 -3.94
N ASN A 147 -16.38 11.27 -3.90
CA ASN A 147 -15.62 12.29 -4.63
C ASN A 147 -14.19 12.41 -4.10
N VAL A 148 -14.00 12.30 -2.78
CA VAL A 148 -12.65 12.28 -2.18
C VAL A 148 -11.85 11.09 -2.68
N ILE A 149 -12.44 9.89 -2.69
CA ILE A 149 -11.76 8.68 -3.20
C ILE A 149 -11.38 8.83 -4.68
N GLU A 150 -12.22 9.48 -5.49
CA GLU A 150 -11.90 9.78 -6.89
C GLU A 150 -10.79 10.82 -7.04
N ARG A 151 -10.66 11.77 -6.11
CA ARG A 151 -9.62 12.83 -6.13
C ARG A 151 -8.24 12.38 -5.67
N ILE A 152 -8.16 11.46 -4.72
CA ILE A 152 -6.88 10.85 -4.29
C ILE A 152 -6.39 9.76 -5.26
N GLU A 153 -7.11 9.54 -6.37
CA GLU A 153 -6.76 8.63 -7.46
C GLU A 153 -6.33 7.21 -7.02
N CYS A 154 -6.94 6.67 -5.96
CA CYS A 154 -6.57 5.36 -5.45
C CYS A 154 -7.32 4.20 -6.13
N ASP A 155 -6.72 3.01 -6.15
CA ASP A 155 -7.30 1.81 -6.78
C ASP A 155 -8.41 1.12 -5.96
N TYR A 156 -8.88 1.75 -4.87
CA TYR A 156 -9.94 1.21 -4.03
C TYR A 156 -11.28 1.84 -4.36
N LYS A 157 -12.33 1.01 -4.46
CA LYS A 157 -13.70 1.54 -4.48
C LYS A 157 -14.04 2.10 -3.09
N PRO A 158 -14.94 3.09 -2.98
CA PRO A 158 -15.31 3.69 -1.69
C PRO A 158 -15.72 2.66 -0.62
N LEU A 159 -16.49 1.63 -1.00
CA LEU A 159 -16.90 0.59 -0.06
C LEU A 159 -15.70 -0.25 0.46
N GLU A 160 -14.68 -0.44 -0.36
CA GLU A 160 -13.50 -1.23 -0.01
C GLU A 160 -12.60 -0.46 0.95
N VAL A 161 -12.47 0.85 0.77
CA VAL A 161 -11.81 1.73 1.74
C VAL A 161 -12.50 1.66 3.09
N LYS A 162 -13.83 1.80 3.13
CA LYS A 162 -14.62 1.68 4.37
C LYS A 162 -14.41 0.34 5.07
N LYS A 163 -14.42 -0.77 4.31
CA LYS A 163 -14.15 -2.11 4.84
C LYS A 163 -12.75 -2.21 5.43
N LYS A 164 -11.74 -1.69 4.73
CA LYS A 164 -10.35 -1.72 5.19
C LYS A 164 -10.12 -0.88 6.45
N LEU A 165 -10.65 0.35 6.49
CA LEU A 165 -10.61 1.17 7.71
C LEU A 165 -11.26 0.45 8.91
N LYS A 166 -12.36 -0.26 8.67
CA LYS A 166 -13.05 -1.05 9.70
C LYS A 166 -12.24 -2.28 10.13
N GLU A 167 -11.70 -3.04 9.19
CA GLU A 167 -10.83 -4.20 9.46
C GLU A 167 -9.61 -3.82 10.31
N LEU A 168 -9.06 -2.62 10.07
CA LEU A 168 -7.90 -2.07 10.79
C LEU A 168 -8.26 -1.40 12.13
N GLY A 169 -9.54 -1.34 12.50
CA GLY A 169 -9.98 -0.66 13.73
C GLY A 169 -9.85 0.87 13.69
N LEU A 170 -9.64 1.46 12.51
CA LEU A 170 -9.48 2.90 12.31
C LEU A 170 -10.82 3.62 12.13
N LEU A 171 -11.86 2.91 11.70
CA LEU A 171 -13.17 3.48 11.42
C LEU A 171 -14.03 3.61 12.69
N ARG A 172 -14.54 4.82 12.95
CA ARG A 172 -15.57 5.06 13.97
C ARG A 172 -16.93 4.66 13.41
N VAL A 173 -17.65 3.83 14.14
CA VAL A 173 -18.99 3.34 13.74
C VAL A 173 -19.99 3.55 14.85
N ASN A 174 -21.21 3.93 14.48
CA ASN A 174 -22.34 3.92 15.42
C ASN A 174 -22.90 2.51 15.60
N ALA A 175 -23.48 2.25 16.78
CA ALA A 175 -24.17 1.00 17.07
C ALA A 175 -25.25 0.72 16.01
N GLY A 176 -25.21 -0.47 15.41
CA GLY A 176 -26.16 -0.89 14.37
C GLY A 176 -25.90 -0.35 12.96
N ARG A 177 -24.81 0.40 12.71
CA ARG A 177 -24.40 0.83 11.36
C ARG A 177 -23.04 0.29 10.96
N ALA A 178 -22.91 -0.06 9.67
CA ALA A 178 -21.73 -0.76 9.19
C ALA A 178 -20.51 0.15 9.01
N TYR A 179 -20.69 1.40 8.57
CA TYR A 179 -19.59 2.28 8.14
C TYR A 179 -19.76 3.80 8.40
N ASP A 180 -20.91 4.24 8.91
CA ASP A 180 -21.19 5.68 9.08
C ASP A 180 -21.20 6.06 10.57
N TYR A 181 -20.73 7.28 10.85
CA TYR A 181 -20.80 7.94 12.15
C TYR A 181 -21.68 9.20 12.06
N ASN A 182 -22.35 9.56 13.16
CA ASN A 182 -23.16 10.77 13.24
C ASN A 182 -22.35 11.83 13.97
N LEU A 183 -22.19 13.00 13.36
CA LEU A 183 -21.73 14.21 14.03
C LEU A 183 -22.89 15.19 14.14
N THR A 184 -22.71 16.17 15.02
CA THR A 184 -23.64 17.27 15.24
C THR A 184 -22.95 18.56 14.83
N ASP A 185 -23.64 19.39 14.03
CA ASP A 185 -23.17 20.73 13.67
C ASP A 185 -23.39 21.74 14.82
N GLU A 186 -22.97 22.99 14.62
CA GLU A 186 -23.13 24.05 15.63
C GLU A 186 -24.59 24.38 15.94
N ASP A 187 -25.50 24.12 15.00
CA ASP A 187 -26.94 24.34 15.13
C ASP A 187 -27.69 23.15 15.76
N GLY A 188 -26.98 22.07 16.10
CA GLY A 188 -27.56 20.87 16.72
C GLY A 188 -28.12 19.84 15.74
N ASN A 189 -27.97 20.03 14.43
CA ASN A 189 -28.42 19.06 13.43
C ASN A 189 -27.42 17.92 13.27
N GLN A 190 -27.95 16.71 13.11
CA GLN A 190 -27.11 15.54 12.88
C GLN A 190 -26.81 15.35 11.39
N TYR A 191 -25.53 15.14 11.08
CA TYR A 191 -25.09 14.75 9.74
C TYR A 191 -24.21 13.50 9.80
N LYS A 192 -24.10 12.82 8.66
CA LYS A 192 -23.41 11.53 8.54
C LYS A 192 -22.04 11.71 7.92
N VAL A 193 -21.05 11.09 8.53
CA VAL A 193 -19.67 11.11 8.07
C VAL A 193 -19.07 9.71 8.02
N ILE A 194 -18.04 9.56 7.19
CA ILE A 194 -17.03 8.52 7.31
C ILE A 194 -15.96 9.12 8.22
N SER A 195 -15.92 8.63 9.45
CA SER A 195 -15.03 9.13 10.50
C SER A 195 -13.95 8.09 10.76
N PHE A 196 -12.69 8.44 10.50
CA PHE A 196 -11.56 7.54 10.68
C PHE A 196 -10.44 8.21 11.46
N MET A 197 -9.74 7.43 12.27
CA MET A 197 -8.70 7.92 13.16
C MET A 197 -7.65 8.69 12.37
N TYR A 198 -7.28 9.88 12.87
CA TYR A 198 -6.20 10.69 12.34
C TYR A 198 -4.93 10.37 13.12
N MET A 199 -3.99 9.69 12.47
CA MET A 199 -2.66 9.42 13.05
C MET A 199 -1.68 10.44 12.48
N ARG A 200 -1.30 11.44 13.30
CA ARG A 200 -0.19 12.33 12.97
C ARG A 200 1.11 11.52 12.87
N SER A 201 1.97 11.87 11.92
CA SER A 201 3.34 11.35 11.85
C SER A 201 4.08 11.65 13.15
N GLU A 202 4.93 10.72 13.60
CA GLU A 202 5.64 10.82 14.89
C GLU A 202 6.57 12.05 15.00
N GLU A 203 6.85 12.74 13.89
CA GLU A 203 7.72 13.93 13.86
C GLU A 203 7.10 15.18 14.52
N GLU A 204 5.77 15.31 14.59
CA GLU A 204 5.13 16.47 15.25
C GLU A 204 4.85 16.25 16.75
N ASN A 205 4.77 14.99 17.22
CA ASN A 205 4.55 14.71 18.64
C ASN A 205 5.76 15.06 19.52
N ALA A 206 6.95 15.24 18.92
CA ALA A 206 8.15 15.68 19.62
C ALA A 206 8.13 17.18 20.00
N TYR A 207 7.25 18.00 19.40
CA TYR A 207 7.19 19.44 19.64
C TYR A 207 6.08 19.90 20.58
N VAL A 208 5.19 19.01 21.01
CA VAL A 208 4.07 19.36 21.93
C VAL A 208 4.41 19.06 23.41
N ASN A 209 5.52 18.38 23.68
CA ASN A 209 6.05 18.16 25.03
C ASN A 209 7.44 18.79 25.26
N GLY A 210 7.79 19.83 24.47
CA GLY A 210 8.98 20.65 24.66
C GLY A 210 8.65 21.97 25.35
#